data_AF-A0A7W1VZ47-F1
#
_entry.id   AF-A0A7W1VZ47-F1
#
_cell.length_a   1.000
_cell.length_b   1.000
_cell.length_c   1.000
_cell.angle_alpha   90.00
_cell.angle_beta   90.00
_cell.angle_gamma   90.00
#
_symmetry.space_group_name_H-M   'P 1'
#
loop_
_entity.id
_entity.type
_entity.pdbx_description
1 polymer ?
#
loop_
_entity_poly.entity_id
_entity_poly.type
_entity_poly.pdbx_seq_one_letter_code
_entity_poly.pdbx_strand_id
1 'polypeptide(L)'
;KENAEHISENAGKLGHQREHFEMLSKDVYDLVKAFGAGQTLYQDFCPMYNDEKGASWLSETKEIQNPYMGQKMTTCGSVKEELK
;
A
#
# COMPACT_ATOMS: atom_id res chain seq x y z
N LYS A 1 9.00 8.66 -9.85
CA LYS A 1 10.46 8.43 -9.78
C LYS A 1 10.98 8.73 -8.38
N GLU A 2 10.62 9.89 -7.83
CA GLU A 2 11.05 10.36 -6.51
C GLU A 2 10.67 9.41 -5.35
N ASN A 3 9.42 8.91 -5.28
CA ASN A 3 8.99 8.04 -4.18
C ASN A 3 9.83 6.76 -4.05
N ALA A 4 10.18 6.12 -5.17
CA ALA A 4 10.99 4.90 -5.16
C ALA A 4 12.45 5.19 -4.75
N GLU A 5 13.02 6.31 -5.21
CA GLU A 5 14.35 6.77 -4.83
C GLU A 5 14.42 7.00 -3.31
N HIS A 6 13.47 7.78 -2.75
CA HIS A 6 13.40 8.04 -1.31
C HIS A 6 13.22 6.77 -0.46
N ILE A 7 12.46 5.78 -0.93
CA ILE A 7 12.35 4.47 -0.24
C ILE A 7 13.72 3.80 -0.17
N SER A 8 14.46 3.75 -1.28
CA SER A 8 15.74 3.05 -1.36
C SER A 8 16.89 3.73 -0.61
N GLU A 9 16.94 5.07 -0.62
CA GLU A 9 18.06 5.83 -0.06
C GLU A 9 17.96 6.03 1.46
N ASN A 10 16.78 5.83 2.06
CA ASN A 10 16.53 6.05 3.48
C ASN A 10 16.59 4.78 4.32
N ALA A 11 17.58 3.92 4.07
CA ALA A 11 17.81 2.70 4.84
C ALA A 11 17.84 3.00 6.36
N GLY A 12 17.04 2.24 7.12
CA GLY A 12 16.90 2.43 8.57
C GLY A 12 15.82 3.42 9.02
N LYS A 13 15.20 4.18 8.09
CA LYS A 13 14.08 5.10 8.39
C LYS A 13 12.75 4.54 7.87
N LEU A 14 12.31 3.42 8.44
CA LEU A 14 11.11 2.70 8.00
C LEU A 14 9.84 3.57 7.95
N GLY A 15 9.66 4.51 8.90
CA GLY A 15 8.52 5.42 8.89
C GLY A 15 8.47 6.28 7.62
N HIS A 16 9.60 6.90 7.28
CA HIS A 16 9.72 7.74 6.08
C HIS A 16 9.57 6.94 4.78
N GLN A 17 10.12 5.72 4.75
CA GLN A 17 9.90 4.81 3.61
C GLN A 17 8.42 4.49 3.41
N ARG A 18 7.66 4.29 4.50
CA ARG A 18 6.22 4.00 4.45
C ARG A 18 5.38 5.21 4.00
N GLU A 19 5.79 6.43 4.33
CA GLU A 19 5.17 7.66 3.80
C GLU A 19 5.30 7.73 2.28
N HIS A 20 6.49 7.46 1.74
CA HIS A 20 6.67 7.41 0.28
C HIS A 20 5.96 6.22 -0.37
N PHE A 21 5.89 5.09 0.33
CA PHE A 21 5.16 3.91 -0.14
C PHE A 21 3.65 4.15 -0.19
N GLU A 22 3.08 4.95 0.72
CA GLU A 22 1.66 5.37 0.70
C GLU A 22 1.35 6.15 -0.59
N MET A 23 2.19 7.15 -0.90
CA MET A 23 2.03 7.93 -2.14
C MET A 23 2.17 7.05 -3.39
N LEU A 24 3.18 6.18 -3.42
CA LEU A 24 3.37 5.24 -4.53
C LEU A 24 2.20 4.26 -4.68
N SER A 25 1.65 3.75 -3.59
CA SER A 25 0.51 2.82 -3.61
C SER A 25 -0.72 3.46 -4.24
N LYS A 26 -0.94 4.76 -3.99
CA LYS A 26 -2.01 5.53 -4.65
C LYS A 26 -1.76 5.65 -6.15
N ASP A 27 -0.56 6.06 -6.55
CA ASP A 27 -0.21 6.21 -7.97
C ASP A 27 -0.37 4.89 -8.75
N VAL A 28 0.03 3.77 -8.14
CA VAL A 28 -0.11 2.44 -8.75
C VAL A 28 -1.58 1.99 -8.82
N TYR A 29 -2.38 2.27 -7.78
CA TYR A 29 -3.83 2.02 -7.83
C TYR A 29 -4.48 2.77 -8.99
N ASP A 30 -4.18 4.07 -9.14
CA ASP A 30 -4.72 4.89 -10.24
C ASP A 30 -4.27 4.36 -11.61
N LEU A 31 -3.02 3.91 -11.73
CA LEU A 31 -2.51 3.26 -12.94
C LEU A 31 -3.28 1.98 -13.27
N VAL A 32 -3.48 1.10 -12.29
CA VAL A 32 -4.25 -0.15 -12.46
C VAL A 32 -5.70 0.15 -12.84
N LYS A 33 -6.33 1.16 -12.25
CA LYS A 33 -7.71 1.57 -12.61
C LYS A 33 -7.79 2.10 -14.05
N ALA A 34 -6.75 2.76 -14.54
CA ALA A 34 -6.73 3.33 -15.89
C ALA A 34 -6.41 2.30 -16.98
N PHE A 35 -5.49 1.37 -16.72
CA PHE A 35 -4.93 0.48 -17.74
C PHE A 35 -5.26 -1.01 -17.54
N GLY A 36 -5.79 -1.38 -16.38
CA GLY A 36 -5.98 -2.77 -15.96
C GLY A 36 -4.69 -3.39 -15.40
N ALA A 37 -4.85 -4.43 -14.60
CA ALA A 37 -3.72 -5.15 -13.99
C ALA A 37 -3.27 -6.39 -14.78
N GLY A 38 -4.10 -6.91 -15.69
CA GLY A 38 -3.83 -8.17 -16.40
C GLY A 38 -3.88 -9.42 -15.49
N GLN A 39 -4.17 -9.24 -14.21
CA GLN A 39 -4.38 -10.27 -13.20
C GLN A 39 -5.34 -9.73 -12.14
N THR A 40 -5.93 -10.61 -11.34
CA THR A 40 -6.76 -10.18 -10.21
C THR A 40 -5.90 -9.53 -9.14
N LEU A 41 -6.23 -8.30 -8.76
CA LEU A 41 -5.65 -7.59 -7.63
C LEU A 41 -6.73 -7.20 -6.63
N TYR A 42 -6.34 -6.99 -5.38
CA TYR A 42 -7.19 -6.55 -4.29
C TYR A 42 -6.70 -5.19 -3.81
N GLN A 43 -7.57 -4.20 -3.78
CA GLN A 43 -7.30 -2.97 -3.06
C GLN A 43 -7.64 -3.20 -1.60
N ASP A 44 -6.61 -3.22 -0.76
CA ASP A 44 -6.73 -3.32 0.68
C ASP A 44 -6.65 -1.95 1.33
N PHE A 45 -7.26 -1.80 2.50
CA PHE A 45 -7.22 -0.56 3.28
C PHE A 45 -7.20 -0.83 4.78
N CYS A 46 -6.29 -0.15 5.50
CA CYS A 46 -6.24 -0.12 6.96
C CYS A 46 -6.53 1.31 7.44
N PRO A 47 -7.61 1.55 8.22
CA PRO A 47 -7.96 2.89 8.69
C PRO A 47 -7.02 3.42 9.77
N MET A 48 -6.25 2.55 10.44
CA MET A 48 -5.46 2.91 11.62
C MET A 48 -4.07 3.49 11.30
N TYR A 49 -3.67 3.52 10.03
CA TYR A 49 -2.38 4.08 9.64
C TYR A 49 -2.39 5.61 9.66
N ASN A 50 -1.22 6.22 9.86
CA ASN A 50 -0.98 7.68 9.75
C ASN A 50 -1.99 8.52 10.55
N ASP A 51 -2.03 8.32 11.87
CA ASP A 51 -2.94 9.01 12.78
C ASP A 51 -4.43 8.90 12.36
N GLU A 52 -4.87 7.67 12.11
CA GLU A 52 -6.25 7.33 11.71
C GLU A 52 -6.71 7.90 10.34
N LYS A 53 -5.79 8.47 9.55
CA LYS A 53 -6.08 8.86 8.15
C LYS A 53 -6.26 7.64 7.25
N GLY A 54 -5.63 6.53 7.62
CA GLY A 54 -5.63 5.28 6.89
C GLY A 54 -4.75 5.30 5.64
N ALA A 55 -4.50 4.12 5.08
CA ALA A 55 -3.82 3.96 3.80
C ALA A 55 -4.31 2.72 3.06
N SER A 56 -4.24 2.80 1.73
CA SER A 56 -4.55 1.70 0.82
C SER A 56 -3.29 1.11 0.19
N TRP A 57 -3.37 -0.14 -0.23
CA TRP A 57 -2.35 -0.80 -1.05
C TRP A 57 -2.99 -1.83 -1.96
N LEU A 58 -2.22 -2.35 -2.91
CA LEU A 58 -2.64 -3.46 -3.78
C LEU A 58 -2.00 -4.76 -3.32
N SER A 59 -2.79 -5.84 -3.34
CA SER A 59 -2.38 -7.20 -3.01
C SER A 59 -2.75 -8.16 -4.14
N GLU A 60 -1.92 -9.16 -4.39
CA GLU A 60 -2.24 -10.24 -5.34
C GLU A 60 -3.10 -11.35 -4.70
N THR A 61 -3.22 -11.34 -3.36
CA THR A 61 -3.96 -12.32 -2.57
C THR A 61 -5.02 -11.65 -1.72
N LYS A 62 -6.09 -12.38 -1.37
CA LYS A 62 -7.13 -11.89 -0.44
C LYS A 62 -6.67 -11.79 1.03
N GLU A 63 -5.55 -12.40 1.37
CA GLU A 63 -5.01 -12.36 2.72
C GLU A 63 -4.41 -10.98 3.02
N ILE A 64 -4.82 -10.39 4.14
CA ILE A 64 -4.35 -9.06 4.56
C ILE A 64 -2.95 -9.17 5.15
N GLN A 65 -1.99 -8.55 4.46
CA GLN A 65 -0.59 -8.43 4.88
C GLN A 65 -0.18 -6.96 4.85
N ASN A 66 -0.44 -6.25 5.95
CA ASN A 66 -0.32 -4.80 6.04
C ASN A 66 1.15 -4.31 5.98
N PRO A 67 1.56 -3.61 4.91
CA PRO A 67 2.94 -3.13 4.74
C PRO A 67 3.27 -1.89 5.62
N TYR A 68 2.24 -1.18 6.07
CA TYR A 68 2.35 0.09 6.78
C TYR A 68 2.53 -0.07 8.29
N MET A 69 1.97 -1.13 8.88
CA MET A 69 2.05 -1.39 10.32
C MET A 69 3.11 -2.45 10.66
N GLY A 70 3.60 -3.20 9.66
CA GLY A 70 4.60 -4.26 9.84
C GLY A 70 4.18 -5.27 10.90
N GLN A 71 5.15 -5.83 11.63
CA GLN A 71 4.89 -6.87 12.65
C GLN A 71 3.97 -6.43 13.80
N LYS A 72 3.74 -5.13 13.99
CA LYS A 72 2.86 -4.66 15.07
C LYS A 72 1.40 -5.02 14.81
N MET A 73 0.95 -4.93 13.56
CA MET A 73 -0.44 -5.20 13.16
C MET A 73 -0.52 -5.65 11.70
N THR A 74 0.06 -6.81 11.38
CA THR A 74 0.09 -7.35 10.02
C THR A 74 -1.30 -7.60 9.43
N THR A 75 -2.30 -7.86 10.28
CA THR A 75 -3.68 -8.16 9.87
C THR A 75 -4.61 -6.95 9.91
N CYS A 76 -4.12 -5.73 10.21
CA CYS A 76 -4.98 -4.54 10.09
C CYS A 76 -5.30 -4.31 8.62
N GLY A 77 -6.57 -4.44 8.26
CA GLY A 77 -7.03 -4.06 6.94
C GLY A 77 -8.26 -4.83 6.52
N SER A 78 -8.80 -4.43 5.39
CA SER A 78 -9.89 -5.13 4.72
C SER A 78 -9.80 -4.89 3.22
N VAL A 79 -10.15 -5.90 2.43
CA VAL A 79 -10.34 -5.76 0.99
C VAL A 79 -11.50 -4.78 0.76
N LYS A 80 -11.25 -3.73 -0.02
CA LYS A 80 -12.24 -2.72 -0.44
C LYS A 80 -12.72 -2.94 -1.85
N GLU A 81 -11.84 -3.41 -2.73
CA GLU A 81 -12.15 -3.61 -4.14
C GLU A 81 -11.39 -4.83 -4.69
N GLU A 82 -12.05 -5.61 -5.55
CA GLU A 82 -11.43 -6.64 -6.39
C GLU A 82 -11.31 -6.07 -7.81
N LEU A 83 -10.06 -5.93 -8.28
CA LEU A 83 -9.69 -5.37 -9.59
C LEU A 83 -9.35 -6.52 -10.54
N LYS A 84 -9.85 -6.48 -11.78
CA LYS A 84 -9.67 -7.51 -12.82
C LYS A 84 -9.15 -6.91 -14.11
#